data_AF-A0ABD2Z488-F1
#
_entry.id   AF-A0ABD2Z488-F1
#
_cell.length_a   1.000
_cell.length_b   1.000
_cell.length_c   1.000
_cell.angle_alpha   90.00
_cell.angle_beta   90.00
_cell.angle_gamma   90.00
#
_symmetry.space_group_name_H-M   'P 1'
#
loop_
_entity.id
_entity.type
_entity.pdbx_description
1 polymer ?
#
loop_
_entity_poly.entity_id
_entity_poly.type
_entity_poly.pdbx_seq_one_letter_code
_entity_poly.pdbx_strand_id
1 'polypeptide(L)'
;MYGENFVVDLEKWVCDCRRWELTGIPCSHAICCIQVIDEEPERFVNQCYSKNAYVRAYTPVMDPIKGSNTWPDSKKDPIHALKKLKLPIRPKKARRKELDEQKTDPKATKMLTKFGNSHDMLGRCRGNQVEILENRENGEISQARVEVANIEPEMLAAQQNHNSKFRC
;
A
#
# COMPACT_ATOMS: atom_id res chain seq x y z
N MET A 1 -12.36 14.96 10.19
CA MET A 1 -12.20 13.49 10.10
C MET A 1 -11.06 13.14 11.05
N TYR A 2 -11.32 12.33 12.07
CA TYR A 2 -10.39 12.13 13.19
C TYR A 2 -9.04 11.59 12.68
N GLY A 3 -7.94 12.27 13.04
CA GLY A 3 -6.60 11.74 12.83
C GLY A 3 -6.46 10.49 13.68
N GLU A 4 -6.19 9.36 13.04
CA GLU A 4 -5.99 8.09 13.75
C GLU A 4 -4.58 8.07 14.31
N ASN A 5 -4.46 7.81 15.61
CA ASN A 5 -3.17 7.63 16.27
C ASN A 5 -2.77 6.16 16.17
N PHE A 6 -1.53 5.90 15.76
CA PHE A 6 -0.99 4.55 15.63
C PHE A 6 0.10 4.31 16.67
N VAL A 7 0.03 3.18 17.38
CA VAL A 7 1.10 2.70 18.24
C VAL A 7 2.01 1.76 17.44
N VAL A 8 3.32 1.94 17.60
CA VAL A 8 4.35 1.09 17.03
C VAL A 8 5.22 0.54 18.16
N ASP A 9 5.41 -0.78 18.16
CA ASP A 9 6.31 -1.52 19.05
C ASP A 9 7.49 -2.04 18.22
N LEU A 10 8.67 -1.47 18.45
CA LEU A 10 9.88 -1.74 17.67
C LEU A 10 10.58 -3.04 18.08
N GLU A 11 10.35 -3.54 19.29
CA GLU A 11 10.91 -4.81 19.75
C GLU A 11 10.14 -5.99 19.15
N LYS A 12 8.81 -5.87 19.09
CA LYS A 12 7.93 -6.93 18.57
C LYS A 12 7.72 -6.88 17.07
N TRP A 13 8.17 -5.81 16.40
CA TRP A 13 7.94 -5.54 14.98
C TRP A 13 6.44 -5.44 14.64
N VAL A 14 5.70 -4.73 15.50
CA VAL A 14 4.24 -4.61 15.43
C VAL A 14 3.83 -3.14 15.22
N CYS A 15 2.81 -2.93 14.40
CA CYS A 15 2.16 -1.64 14.20
C CYS A 15 0.64 -1.85 14.27
N ASP A 16 -0.09 -0.94 14.92
CA ASP A 16 -1.56 -1.00 14.95
C ASP A 16 -2.20 -1.03 13.55
N CYS A 17 -1.50 -0.47 12.56
CA CYS A 17 -1.88 -0.54 11.16
C CYS A 17 -1.81 -1.96 10.54
N ARG A 18 -1.26 -2.95 11.28
CA ARG A 18 -1.01 -4.36 10.92
C ARG A 18 -0.20 -4.62 9.66
N ARG A 19 0.20 -3.56 8.95
CA ARG A 19 0.92 -3.67 7.68
C ARG A 19 2.26 -4.37 7.88
N TRP A 20 2.98 -4.02 8.95
CA TRP A 20 4.28 -4.61 9.25
C TRP A 20 4.18 -6.09 9.58
N GLU A 21 3.22 -6.51 10.40
CA GLU A 21 2.98 -7.93 10.70
C GLU A 21 2.64 -8.75 9.45
N LEU A 22 1.85 -8.18 8.54
CA LEU A 22 1.41 -8.87 7.32
C LEU A 22 2.51 -8.99 6.26
N THR A 23 3.30 -7.93 6.07
CA THR A 23 4.31 -7.88 5.01
C THR A 23 5.72 -8.16 5.49
N GLY A 24 6.00 -8.13 6.80
CA GLY A 24 7.37 -8.21 7.33
C GLY A 24 8.28 -7.05 6.90
N ILE A 25 7.69 -5.97 6.36
CA ILE A 25 8.37 -4.75 5.90
C ILE A 25 7.81 -3.60 6.73
N PRO A 26 8.65 -2.72 7.31
CA PRO A 26 8.18 -1.63 8.15
C PRO A 26 7.24 -0.72 7.37
N CYS A 27 6.13 -0.35 8.00
CA CYS A 27 5.15 0.59 7.46
C CYS A 27 5.63 2.04 7.58
N SER A 28 4.91 3.00 6.98
CA SER A 28 5.25 4.42 7.11
C SER A 28 5.35 4.88 8.58
N HIS A 29 4.48 4.39 9.45
CA HIS A 29 4.52 4.70 10.89
C HIS A 29 5.80 4.17 11.54
N ALA A 30 6.15 2.91 11.26
CA ALA A 30 7.35 2.28 11.79
C ALA A 30 8.62 2.94 11.29
N ILE A 31 8.69 3.28 9.99
CA ILE A 31 9.83 4.00 9.41
C ILE A 31 10.01 5.35 10.10
N CYS A 32 8.93 6.08 10.36
CA CYS A 32 9.02 7.33 11.11
C CYS A 32 9.58 7.10 12.51
N CYS A 33 9.11 6.10 13.26
CA CYS A 33 9.68 5.78 14.59
C CYS A 33 11.16 5.38 14.52
N ILE A 34 11.55 4.57 13.53
CA ILE A 34 12.93 4.12 13.31
C ILE A 34 13.84 5.32 13.03
N GLN A 35 13.37 6.31 12.26
CA GLN A 35 14.14 7.53 11.99
C GLN A 35 14.37 8.38 13.24
N VAL A 36 13.44 8.38 14.20
CA VAL A 36 13.63 9.16 15.45
C VAL A 36 14.68 8.50 16.36
N ILE A 37 14.78 7.18 16.34
CA ILE A 37 15.82 6.44 17.08
C ILE A 37 17.17 6.40 16.35
N ASP A 38 17.30 7.07 15.20
CA ASP A 38 18.50 7.13 14.35
C ASP A 38 19.05 5.75 13.96
N GLU A 39 18.16 4.77 13.77
CA GLU A 39 18.51 3.44 13.30
C GLU A 39 18.15 3.24 11.82
N GLU A 40 18.77 2.23 11.22
CA GLU A 40 18.56 1.92 9.81
C GLU A 40 17.29 1.05 9.62
N PRO A 41 16.33 1.47 8.78
CA PRO A 41 15.09 0.72 8.58
C PRO A 41 15.29 -0.67 7.97
N GLU A 42 16.43 -0.89 7.31
CA GLU A 42 16.80 -2.19 6.72
C GLU A 42 16.97 -3.28 7.79
N ARG A 43 17.37 -2.90 9.01
CA ARG A 43 17.54 -3.83 10.16
C ARG A 43 16.21 -4.38 10.68
N PHE A 44 15.12 -3.66 10.43
CA PHE A 44 13.76 -3.96 10.87
C PHE A 44 12.93 -4.70 9.80
N VAL A 45 13.57 -5.11 8.70
CA VAL A 45 12.95 -5.93 7.65
C VAL A 45 13.10 -7.41 8.00
N ASN A 46 12.06 -8.20 7.74
CA ASN A 46 12.08 -9.63 7.97
C ASN A 46 13.21 -10.31 7.16
N GLN A 47 13.92 -11.24 7.78
CA GLN A 47 15.03 -11.98 7.19
C GLN A 47 14.67 -12.74 5.91
N CYS A 48 13.39 -13.02 5.66
CA CYS A 48 12.90 -13.63 4.42
C CYS A 48 13.20 -12.78 3.17
N TYR A 49 13.38 -11.46 3.32
CA TYR A 49 13.76 -10.55 2.24
C TYR A 49 15.28 -10.42 2.03
N SER A 50 16.09 -11.13 2.83
CA SER A 50 17.55 -11.09 2.67
C SER A 50 18.00 -11.79 1.39
N LYS A 51 19.11 -11.32 0.82
CA LYS A 51 19.78 -11.97 -0.33
C LYS A 51 20.06 -13.45 -0.07
N ASN A 52 20.44 -13.79 1.16
CA ASN A 52 20.70 -15.17 1.54
C ASN A 52 19.41 -16.02 1.49
N ALA A 53 18.28 -15.50 2.00
CA ALA A 53 17.00 -16.18 1.87
C ALA A 53 16.58 -16.38 0.40
N TYR A 54 16.79 -15.36 -0.45
CA TYR A 54 16.56 -15.47 -1.89
C TYR A 54 17.41 -16.59 -2.51
N VAL A 55 18.72 -16.59 -2.27
CA VAL A 55 19.61 -17.64 -2.78
C VAL A 55 19.14 -19.00 -2.29
N ARG A 56 18.85 -19.19 -1.00
CA ARG A 56 18.36 -20.46 -0.46
C ARG A 56 17.07 -20.93 -1.12
N ALA A 57 16.12 -20.02 -1.38
CA ALA A 57 14.85 -20.34 -2.02
C ALA A 57 15.02 -20.80 -3.48
N TYR A 58 15.99 -20.23 -4.20
CA TYR A 58 16.24 -20.52 -5.62
C TYR A 58 17.49 -21.39 -5.88
N THR A 59 18.19 -21.83 -4.83
CA THR A 59 19.27 -22.81 -4.93
C THR A 59 18.81 -24.15 -5.50
N PRO A 60 17.64 -24.72 -5.10
CA PRO A 60 17.19 -25.97 -5.69
C PRO A 60 16.87 -25.76 -7.17
N VAL A 61 17.49 -26.59 -8.02
CA VAL A 61 17.20 -26.63 -9.44
C VAL A 61 15.80 -27.20 -9.61
N MET A 62 14.89 -26.39 -10.17
CA MET A 62 13.60 -26.89 -10.60
C MET A 62 13.82 -27.69 -11.89
N ASP A 63 13.66 -29.01 -11.81
CA ASP A 63 13.71 -29.84 -13.01
C ASP A 63 12.63 -29.38 -14.00
N PRO A 64 12.96 -29.27 -15.29
CA PRO A 64 11.96 -28.97 -16.29
C PRO A 64 10.86 -30.02 -16.25
N ILE A 65 9.61 -29.56 -16.21
CA ILE A 65 8.46 -30.45 -16.34
C ILE A 65 8.57 -31.12 -17.71
N LYS A 66 8.68 -32.46 -17.69
CA LYS A 66 8.76 -33.26 -18.92
C LYS A 66 7.51 -33.01 -19.77
N GLY A 67 7.59 -33.24 -21.08
CA GLY A 67 6.46 -33.02 -21.99
C GLY A 67 5.22 -33.84 -21.61
N SER A 68 4.04 -33.39 -22.05
CA SER A 68 2.76 -34.06 -21.76
C SER A 68 2.73 -35.53 -22.16
N ASN A 69 3.56 -35.91 -23.15
CA ASN A 69 3.76 -37.29 -23.60
C ASN A 69 4.39 -38.23 -22.56
N THR A 70 4.97 -37.69 -21.49
CA THR A 70 5.62 -38.48 -20.42
C THR A 70 4.84 -38.47 -19.10
N TRP A 71 3.70 -37.79 -19.07
CA TRP A 71 2.89 -37.70 -17.87
C TRP A 71 2.10 -39.00 -17.67
N PRO A 72 1.94 -39.48 -16.42
CA PRO A 72 1.11 -40.63 -16.15
C PRO A 72 -0.36 -40.31 -16.46
N ASP A 73 -1.07 -41.26 -17.05
CA ASP A 73 -2.49 -41.12 -17.32
C ASP A 73 -3.26 -40.86 -16.01
N SER A 74 -3.94 -39.72 -15.94
CA SER A 74 -4.78 -39.42 -14.79
C SER A 74 -6.04 -40.28 -14.85
N LYS A 75 -6.26 -41.15 -13.86
CA LYS A 75 -7.54 -41.88 -13.67
C LYS A 75 -8.70 -40.97 -13.22
N LYS A 76 -8.55 -39.66 -13.35
CA LYS A 76 -9.52 -38.66 -12.92
C LYS A 76 -10.37 -38.28 -14.13
N ASP A 77 -11.63 -37.94 -13.87
CA ASP A 77 -12.50 -37.43 -14.90
C ASP A 77 -11.90 -36.18 -15.55
N PRO A 78 -12.10 -35.99 -16.88
CA PRO A 78 -11.69 -34.78 -17.55
C PRO A 78 -12.26 -33.55 -16.83
N ILE A 79 -11.41 -32.56 -16.56
CA ILE A 79 -11.85 -31.30 -15.95
C ILE A 79 -12.84 -30.64 -16.93
N HIS A 80 -14.12 -30.68 -16.59
CA HIS A 80 -15.13 -29.98 -17.38
C HIS A 80 -15.01 -28.48 -17.15
N ALA A 81 -14.98 -27.71 -18.23
CA ALA A 81 -14.99 -26.25 -18.13
C ALA A 81 -16.21 -25.81 -17.31
N LEU A 82 -15.99 -24.94 -16.32
CA LEU A 82 -17.10 -24.34 -15.58
C LEU A 82 -18.03 -23.65 -16.57
N LYS A 83 -19.34 -23.87 -16.40
CA LYS A 83 -20.36 -23.17 -17.20
C LYS A 83 -20.09 -21.68 -17.10
N LYS A 84 -19.87 -21.01 -18.25
CA LYS A 84 -19.67 -19.56 -18.29
C LYS A 84 -20.89 -18.89 -17.66
N LEU A 85 -20.74 -18.37 -16.45
CA LEU A 85 -21.77 -17.57 -15.81
C LEU A 85 -21.87 -16.24 -16.56
N LYS A 86 -23.06 -15.91 -17.06
CA LYS A 86 -23.35 -14.54 -17.49
C LYS A 86 -23.41 -13.69 -16.23
N LEU A 87 -22.33 -12.96 -15.95
CA LEU A 87 -22.33 -11.98 -14.87
C LEU A 87 -23.45 -10.96 -15.15
N PRO A 88 -24.14 -10.46 -14.10
CA PRO A 88 -25.10 -9.38 -14.26
C PRO A 88 -24.38 -8.19 -14.91
N ILE A 89 -24.76 -7.87 -16.14
CA ILE A 89 -24.20 -6.75 -16.86
C ILE A 89 -24.60 -5.49 -16.12
N ARG A 90 -23.64 -4.58 -15.91
CA ARG A 90 -23.90 -3.25 -15.35
C ARG A 90 -25.10 -2.63 -16.07
N PRO A 91 -26.17 -2.23 -15.36
CA PRO A 91 -27.28 -1.52 -15.97
C PRO A 91 -26.76 -0.33 -16.78
N LYS A 92 -27.29 -0.14 -17.99
CA LYS A 92 -26.88 0.99 -18.82
C LYS A 92 -27.20 2.28 -18.06
N LYS A 93 -26.22 3.18 -17.97
CA LYS A 93 -26.37 4.49 -17.31
C LYS A 93 -27.45 5.36 -17.98
N ALA A 94 -27.64 5.18 -19.28
CA ALA A 94 -28.68 5.87 -20.04
C ALA A 94 -29.78 4.88 -20.43
N ARG A 95 -31.04 5.32 -20.24
CA ARG A 95 -32.22 4.68 -20.83
C ARG A 95 -32.07 4.65 -22.35
N ARG A 96 -32.57 3.59 -23.01
CA ARG A 96 -32.73 3.59 -24.47
C ARG A 96 -33.78 4.64 -24.82
N LYS A 97 -33.41 5.61 -25.66
CA LYS A 97 -34.35 6.59 -26.22
C LYS A 97 -35.25 5.89 -27.23
N GLU A 98 -36.54 6.22 -27.22
CA GLU A 98 -37.48 5.78 -28.26
C GLU A 98 -37.19 6.48 -29.60
N LEU A 99 -37.71 5.94 -30.71
CA LEU A 99 -37.43 6.43 -32.06
C LEU A 99 -37.82 7.90 -32.28
N ASP A 100 -38.79 8.40 -31.52
CA ASP A 100 -39.33 9.77 -31.61
C ASP A 100 -38.60 10.79 -30.70
N GLU A 101 -37.65 10.34 -29.88
CA GLU A 101 -36.92 11.25 -28.98
C GLU A 101 -35.79 11.98 -29.71
N GLN A 102 -35.85 13.32 -29.71
CA GLN A 102 -34.81 14.18 -30.28
C GLN A 102 -33.43 13.90 -29.64
N LYS A 103 -32.42 13.72 -30.50
CA LYS A 103 -31.02 13.61 -30.09
C LYS A 103 -30.50 15.01 -29.79
N THR A 104 -30.35 15.36 -28.52
CA THR A 104 -29.62 16.56 -28.13
C THR A 104 -28.12 16.32 -28.33
N ASP A 105 -27.45 17.21 -29.07
CA ASP A 105 -26.03 17.11 -29.39
C ASP A 105 -25.16 17.25 -28.13
N PRO A 106 -24.15 16.38 -27.89
CA PRO A 106 -23.34 16.44 -26.67
C PRO A 106 -22.32 17.59 -26.63
N LYS A 107 -22.33 18.49 -27.62
CA LYS A 107 -21.23 19.46 -27.84
C LYS A 107 -21.27 20.72 -26.98
N ALA A 108 -22.12 20.77 -25.97
CA ALA A 108 -22.05 21.79 -24.94
C ALA A 108 -22.05 21.11 -23.58
N THR A 109 -20.87 20.91 -22.99
CA THR A 109 -20.44 21.44 -21.69
C THR A 109 -19.27 20.60 -21.16
N LYS A 110 -18.22 21.29 -20.69
CA LYS A 110 -17.12 20.88 -19.79
C LYS A 110 -15.82 20.42 -20.48
N MET A 111 -14.96 21.41 -20.68
CA MET A 111 -13.50 21.25 -20.74
C MET A 111 -13.05 20.42 -19.52
N LEU A 112 -12.58 19.19 -19.74
CA LEU A 112 -11.85 18.45 -18.73
C LEU A 112 -10.39 18.88 -18.82
N THR A 113 -9.91 19.67 -17.86
CA THR A 113 -8.47 19.84 -17.64
C THR A 113 -7.92 18.48 -17.25
N LYS A 114 -7.26 17.84 -18.21
CA LYS A 114 -6.63 16.52 -18.06
C LYS A 114 -5.36 16.67 -17.23
N PHE A 115 -5.49 16.98 -15.95
CA PHE A 115 -4.49 16.54 -14.98
C PHE A 115 -4.82 15.08 -14.67
N GLY A 116 -4.10 14.19 -15.35
CA GLY A 116 -4.09 12.79 -14.97
C GLY A 116 -3.53 12.70 -13.58
N ASN A 117 -4.41 12.63 -12.58
CA ASN A 117 -4.04 12.14 -11.27
C ASN A 117 -3.76 10.65 -11.46
N SER A 118 -2.50 10.31 -11.75
CA SER A 118 -1.95 9.08 -11.23
C SER A 118 -2.07 9.21 -9.73
N HIS A 119 -3.17 8.69 -9.18
CA HIS A 119 -3.25 8.40 -7.76
C HIS A 119 -2.22 7.30 -7.54
N ASP A 120 -0.97 7.71 -7.35
CA ASP A 120 0.09 6.88 -6.83
C ASP A 120 -0.51 6.20 -5.59
N MET A 121 -0.79 4.91 -5.69
CA MET A 121 -1.33 4.10 -4.59
C MET A 121 -0.30 3.91 -3.46
N LEU A 122 0.81 4.65 -3.53
CA LEU A 122 1.71 4.95 -2.43
C LEU A 122 1.26 6.30 -1.85
N GLY A 123 0.21 6.25 -1.02
CA GLY A 123 -0.33 7.42 -0.34
C GLY A 123 0.80 8.22 0.30
N ARG A 124 0.98 9.45 -0.17
CA ARG A 124 1.94 10.39 0.40
C ARG A 124 1.40 10.80 1.78
N CYS A 125 1.83 10.11 2.84
CA CYS A 125 1.57 10.54 4.22
C CYS A 125 2.28 11.88 4.40
N ARG A 126 1.50 12.96 4.47
CA ARG A 126 2.02 14.30 4.74
C ARG A 126 2.36 14.36 6.22
N GLY A 127 3.66 14.51 6.53
CA GLY A 127 4.16 14.94 7.84
C GLY A 127 3.56 14.20 9.02
N ASN A 128 4.12 13.03 9.33
CA ASN A 128 3.80 12.35 10.58
C ASN A 128 4.53 13.07 11.72
N GLN A 129 3.79 13.51 12.74
CA GLN A 129 4.40 13.96 14.01
C GLN A 129 4.55 12.71 14.88
N VAL A 130 5.80 12.31 15.14
CA VAL A 130 6.09 11.18 16.01
C VAL A 130 6.27 11.71 17.43
N GLU A 131 5.44 11.26 18.36
CA GLU A 131 5.63 11.49 19.79
C GLU A 131 6.10 10.19 20.43
N ILE A 132 7.37 10.16 20.85
CA ILE A 132 7.91 9.03 21.59
C ILE A 132 7.37 9.10 23.02
N LEU A 133 6.60 8.10 23.42
CA LEU A 133 6.28 7.89 24.83
C LEU A 133 7.46 7.13 25.45
N GLU A 134 8.36 7.86 26.11
CA GLU A 134 9.48 7.27 26.84
C GLU A 134 8.96 6.39 28.00
N ASN A 135 8.96 5.07 27.82
CA ASN A 135 8.92 4.15 28.94
C ASN A 135 10.35 3.73 29.28
N ARG A 136 10.99 4.47 30.20
CA ARG A 136 12.32 4.14 30.71
C ARG A 136 12.27 2.93 31.62
N GLU A 137 12.40 1.74 31.03
CA GLU A 137 13.04 0.61 31.67
C GLU A 137 14.28 0.28 30.83
N ASN A 138 15.47 0.61 31.36
CA ASN A 138 16.80 0.27 30.82
C ASN A 138 17.39 1.11 29.65
N GLY A 139 16.73 2.18 29.20
CA GLY A 139 17.32 3.13 28.24
C GLY A 139 17.15 2.75 26.77
N GLU A 140 16.30 1.76 26.48
CA GLU A 140 15.89 1.37 25.12
C GLU A 140 14.45 1.85 24.87
N ILE A 141 14.19 2.45 23.70
CA ILE A 141 12.86 2.95 23.32
C ILE A 141 12.06 1.77 22.76
N SER A 142 11.17 1.19 23.57
CA SER A 142 10.39 0.01 23.19
C SER A 142 9.08 0.34 22.46
N GLN A 143 8.51 1.53 22.67
CA GLN A 143 7.21 1.92 22.13
C GLN A 143 7.18 3.39 21.69
N ALA A 144 6.54 3.65 20.54
CA ALA A 144 6.38 5.00 20.00
C ALA A 144 4.96 5.22 19.46
N ARG A 145 4.46 6.46 19.58
CA ARG A 145 3.14 6.86 19.10
C ARG A 145 3.32 7.79 17.91
N VAL A 146 2.65 7.48 16.81
CA VAL A 146 2.63 8.33 15.61
C VAL A 146 1.27 8.99 15.50
N GLU A 147 1.25 10.32 15.53
CA GLU A 147 0.05 11.10 15.23
C GLU A 147 0.09 11.57 13.77
N VAL A 148 -0.99 11.30 13.04
CA VAL A 148 -1.15 11.80 11.67
C VAL A 148 -1.78 13.18 11.77
N ALA A 149 -0.95 14.22 11.60
CA ALA A 149 -1.43 15.59 11.68
C ALA A 149 -2.45 15.87 10.56
N ASN A 150 -3.69 16.12 10.94
CA ASN A 150 -4.61 16.86 10.09
C ASN A 150 -4.07 18.28 9.97
N ILE A 151 -3.63 18.66 8.78
CA ILE A 151 -3.34 20.06 8.47
C ILE A 151 -4.67 20.81 8.50
N GLU A 152 -4.93 21.58 9.55
CA GLU A 152 -5.92 22.66 9.48
C GLU A 152 -5.50 23.61 8.34
N PRO A 153 -6.38 23.93 7.37
CA PRO A 153 -6.00 24.64 6.15
C PRO A 153 -5.64 26.12 6.34
N GLU A 154 -5.43 26.61 7.56
CA GLU A 154 -5.27 28.04 7.87
C GLU A 154 -3.86 28.46 8.31
N MET A 155 -2.79 27.88 7.77
CA MET A 155 -1.42 28.40 7.99
C MET A 155 -0.53 28.31 6.73
N LEU A 156 -1.06 28.65 5.55
CA LEU A 156 -0.25 28.79 4.32
C LEU A 156 0.32 30.20 4.11
N ALA A 157 0.36 31.06 5.14
CA ALA A 157 0.81 32.43 4.99
C ALA A 157 1.77 32.87 6.10
N ALA A 158 2.76 32.05 6.46
CA ALA A 158 3.89 32.56 7.23
C ALA A 158 5.14 31.67 7.06
N GLN A 159 6.28 32.33 6.85
CA GLN A 159 7.63 31.77 6.76
C GLN A 159 8.00 30.97 5.50
N GLN A 160 8.14 31.74 4.41
CA GLN A 160 9.38 31.70 3.63
C GLN A 160 10.57 32.08 4.55
N ASN A 161 11.74 31.49 4.30
CA ASN A 161 13.05 31.71 4.96
C ASN A 161 13.20 30.96 6.29
N HIS A 162 14.06 29.95 6.46
CA HIS A 162 15.44 29.81 5.96
C HIS A 162 15.77 28.33 5.70
N ASN A 163 16.58 28.10 4.66
CA ASN A 163 17.03 26.79 4.19
C ASN A 163 17.88 26.02 5.21
N SER A 164 17.43 24.82 5.61
CA SER A 164 18.26 23.61 5.76
C SER A 164 17.36 22.36 5.76
N LYS A 165 16.56 22.21 4.70
CA LYS A 165 15.73 21.01 4.53
C LYS A 165 16.56 19.94 3.82
N PHE A 166 17.09 18.98 4.57
CA PHE A 166 17.19 17.62 4.06
C PHE A 166 15.76 17.15 3.78
N ARG A 167 15.38 17.18 2.51
CA ARG A 167 14.06 16.81 2.01
C ARG A 167 14.30 15.69 0.99
N CYS A 168 13.64 14.56 1.20
CA CYS A 168 13.38 13.58 0.15
C CYS A 168 12.58 14.24 -0.99
#